data_AF-A0A662WVG4-F1
#
_entry.id   AF-A0A662WVG4-F1
#
_cell.length_a   1.000
_cell.length_b   1.000
_cell.length_c   1.000
_cell.angle_alpha   90.00
_cell.angle_beta   90.00
_cell.angle_gamma   90.00
#
_symmetry.space_group_name_H-M   'P 1'
#
loop_
_entity.id
_entity.type
_entity.pdbx_description
1 polymer ?
#
loop_
_entity_poly.entity_id
_entity_poly.type
_entity_poly.pdbx_seq_one_letter_code
_entity_poly.pdbx_strand_id
1 'polypeptide(L)'
;SPYKEVFAAVKNGSVLWYEALLANPDMKLGRTDPDADPKGYRTVMAVELAETYYNTSGLVSAILGNATNRDQIFTEENLETYVAAGDLDLGFFYQVEVGSLSGVEFLSLPEEIDMSNPSLDAEYATASYTNSATGTVYNGSAAIYTVAILNNATHMEEATEFVAYLLSADGQKILADQGMQVANLTAYGETSAIPAAISTYLA
;
A
#
# COMPACT_ATOMS: atom_id res chain seq x y z
N SER A 1 9.96 21.37 4.23
CA SER A 1 11.07 20.40 4.24
C SER A 1 12.33 21.03 3.67
N PRO A 2 13.52 20.77 4.26
CA PRO A 2 14.83 21.13 3.69
C PRO A 2 15.13 20.41 2.36
N TYR A 3 14.40 19.35 2.03
CA TYR A 3 14.57 18.55 0.82
C TYR A 3 13.59 18.90 -0.32
N LYS A 4 12.98 20.09 -0.27
CA LYS A 4 11.97 20.50 -1.27
C LYS A 4 12.46 20.38 -2.73
N GLU A 5 13.71 20.75 -3.00
CA GLU A 5 14.29 20.65 -4.34
C GLU A 5 14.53 19.19 -4.77
N VAL A 6 14.92 18.33 -3.81
CA VAL A 6 15.08 16.89 -4.04
C VAL A 6 13.73 16.27 -4.41
N PHE A 7 12.68 16.55 -3.64
CA PHE A 7 11.34 16.05 -3.95
C PHE A 7 10.82 16.56 -5.29
N ALA A 8 11.08 17.82 -5.64
CA ALA A 8 10.72 18.36 -6.96
C ALA A 8 11.45 17.64 -8.11
N ALA A 9 12.73 17.30 -7.93
CA ALA A 9 13.52 16.55 -8.91
C ALA A 9 13.04 15.10 -9.06
N VAL A 10 12.63 14.45 -7.96
CA VAL A 10 12.03 13.11 -8.03
C VAL A 10 10.68 13.16 -8.75
N LYS A 11 9.82 14.12 -8.38
CA LYS A 11 8.48 14.28 -8.95
C LYS A 11 8.48 14.58 -10.45
N ASN A 12 9.49 15.30 -10.94
CA ASN A 12 9.63 15.60 -12.37
C ASN A 12 10.46 14.54 -13.14
N GLY A 13 10.91 13.48 -12.46
CA GLY A 13 11.66 12.37 -13.07
C GLY A 13 13.13 12.67 -13.38
N SER A 14 13.69 13.78 -12.91
CA SER A 14 15.11 14.09 -13.10
C SER A 14 16.04 13.25 -12.22
N VAL A 15 15.52 12.71 -11.11
CA VAL A 15 16.24 11.84 -10.16
C VAL A 15 15.31 10.71 -9.76
N LEU A 16 15.81 9.47 -9.65
CA LEU A 16 14.99 8.36 -9.16
C LEU A 16 14.81 8.46 -7.63
N TRP A 17 13.65 8.03 -7.12
CA TRP A 17 13.32 8.15 -5.70
C TRP A 17 14.37 7.50 -4.78
N TYR A 18 14.89 6.33 -5.17
CA TYR A 18 15.90 5.62 -4.37
C TYR A 18 17.26 6.31 -4.46
N GLU A 19 17.64 6.89 -5.61
CA GLU A 19 18.88 7.66 -5.75
C GLU A 19 18.86 8.90 -4.87
N ALA A 20 17.70 9.57 -4.79
CA ALA A 20 17.51 10.69 -3.88
C ALA A 20 17.71 10.29 -2.42
N LEU A 21 17.20 9.13 -1.99
CA LEU A 21 17.42 8.64 -0.62
C LEU A 21 18.89 8.29 -0.37
N LEU A 22 19.54 7.61 -1.32
CA LEU A 22 20.96 7.25 -1.20
C LEU A 22 21.88 8.48 -1.17
N ALA A 23 21.53 9.54 -1.91
CA ALA A 23 22.28 10.79 -1.94
C ALA A 23 22.07 11.67 -0.69
N ASN A 24 21.02 11.40 0.09
CA ASN A 24 20.64 12.19 1.27
C ASN A 24 20.45 11.27 2.50
N PRO A 25 21.53 10.68 3.04
CA PRO A 25 21.45 9.70 4.13
C PRO A 25 20.89 10.25 5.44
N ASP A 26 20.85 11.58 5.60
CA ASP A 26 20.27 12.25 6.77
C ASP A 26 18.74 12.42 6.68
N MET A 27 18.12 12.08 5.54
CA MET A 27 16.65 12.07 5.41
C MET A 27 16.03 11.09 6.40
N LYS A 28 15.04 11.57 7.16
CA LYS A 28 14.33 10.76 8.13
C LYS A 28 13.17 10.03 7.46
N LEU A 29 13.35 8.73 7.28
CA LEU A 29 12.36 7.83 6.72
C LEU A 29 11.58 7.10 7.82
N GLY A 30 10.26 7.11 7.74
CA GLY A 30 9.39 6.30 8.60
C GLY A 30 8.61 5.22 7.83
N ARG A 31 8.34 4.11 8.52
CA ARG A 31 7.50 3.00 8.04
C ARG A 31 6.90 2.26 9.23
N THR A 32 5.93 1.38 8.98
CA THR A 32 5.39 0.52 10.02
C THR A 32 6.20 -0.77 10.19
N ASP A 33 5.94 -1.46 11.29
CA ASP A 33 6.65 -2.68 11.67
C ASP A 33 6.28 -3.85 10.74
N PRO A 34 7.23 -4.43 9.98
CA PRO A 34 6.91 -5.53 9.07
C PRO A 34 6.47 -6.81 9.77
N ASP A 35 6.74 -6.97 11.07
CA ASP A 35 6.26 -8.14 11.82
C ASP A 35 4.83 -7.99 12.32
N ALA A 36 4.29 -6.76 12.36
CA ALA A 36 2.98 -6.47 12.92
C ALA A 36 1.97 -5.92 11.89
N ASP A 37 2.44 -5.36 10.77
CA ASP A 37 1.61 -4.62 9.83
C ASP A 37 1.91 -5.01 8.37
N PRO A 38 0.87 -5.34 7.57
CA PRO A 38 0.96 -5.44 6.11
C PRO A 38 1.71 -4.33 5.40
N LYS A 39 1.51 -3.07 5.78
CA LYS A 39 2.23 -1.95 5.16
C LYS A 39 3.74 -2.04 5.41
N GLY A 40 4.13 -2.51 6.59
CA GLY A 40 5.53 -2.67 6.97
C GLY A 40 6.25 -3.69 6.10
N TYR A 41 5.71 -4.90 5.96
CA TYR A 41 6.36 -5.93 5.14
C TYR A 41 6.23 -5.62 3.65
N ARG A 42 5.14 -4.98 3.21
CA ARG A 42 5.00 -4.51 1.82
C ARG A 42 6.00 -3.42 1.49
N THR A 43 6.37 -2.56 2.44
CA THR A 43 7.46 -1.60 2.24
C THR A 43 8.78 -2.32 1.95
N VAL A 44 9.10 -3.38 2.69
CA VAL A 44 10.30 -4.19 2.43
C VAL A 44 10.24 -4.81 1.03
N MET A 45 9.11 -5.43 0.67
CA MET A 45 8.91 -6.03 -0.65
C MET A 45 9.01 -5.01 -1.78
N ALA A 46 8.43 -3.82 -1.64
CA ALA A 46 8.48 -2.78 -2.67
C ALA A 46 9.93 -2.33 -2.95
N VAL A 47 10.76 -2.21 -1.89
CA VAL A 47 12.18 -1.89 -2.04
C VAL A 47 12.96 -3.05 -2.66
N GLU A 48 12.62 -4.30 -2.35
CA GLU A 48 13.21 -5.49 -2.98
C GLU A 48 12.84 -5.59 -4.48
N LEU A 49 11.58 -5.38 -4.83
CA LEU A 49 11.10 -5.35 -6.22
C LEU A 49 11.79 -4.22 -7.01
N ALA A 50 12.06 -3.08 -6.36
CA ALA A 50 12.79 -1.97 -6.97
C ALA A 50 14.22 -2.35 -7.40
N GLU A 51 14.89 -3.26 -6.70
CA GLU A 51 16.22 -3.75 -7.12
C GLU A 51 16.13 -4.40 -8.51
N THR A 52 15.14 -5.28 -8.70
CA THR A 52 14.91 -5.93 -10.00
C THR A 52 14.46 -4.93 -11.06
N TYR A 53 13.48 -4.08 -10.74
CA TYR A 53 12.90 -3.12 -11.68
C TYR A 53 13.92 -2.11 -12.21
N TYR A 54 14.77 -1.56 -11.33
CA TYR A 54 15.79 -0.59 -11.72
C TYR A 54 17.14 -1.22 -12.07
N ASN A 55 17.22 -2.56 -12.13
CA ASN A 55 18.44 -3.31 -12.41
C ASN A 55 19.62 -2.86 -11.51
N THR A 56 19.36 -2.80 -10.21
CA THR A 56 20.31 -2.44 -9.15
C THR A 56 20.25 -3.49 -8.03
N SER A 57 21.05 -3.36 -6.99
CA SER A 57 21.03 -4.29 -5.85
C SER A 57 21.41 -3.61 -4.53
N GLY A 58 20.97 -4.21 -3.43
CA GLY A 58 21.30 -3.76 -2.08
C GLY A 58 20.56 -2.50 -1.61
N LEU A 59 19.48 -2.11 -2.29
CA LEU A 59 18.59 -1.02 -1.87
C LEU A 59 17.96 -1.31 -0.51
N VAL A 60 17.57 -2.56 -0.24
CA VAL A 60 16.95 -2.92 1.06
C VAL A 60 17.92 -2.58 2.20
N SER A 61 19.17 -3.04 2.10
CA SER A 61 20.20 -2.77 3.12
C SER A 61 20.57 -1.29 3.17
N ALA A 62 20.68 -0.62 2.02
CA ALA A 62 21.11 0.77 1.96
C ALA A 62 20.05 1.78 2.45
N ILE A 63 18.76 1.51 2.22
CA ILE A 63 17.66 2.41 2.55
C ILE A 63 17.01 2.03 3.89
N LEU A 64 16.77 0.74 4.11
CA LEU A 64 16.06 0.25 5.30
C LEU A 64 17.02 -0.24 6.39
N GLY A 65 18.26 -0.59 6.03
CA GLY A 65 19.18 -1.28 6.93
C GLY A 65 18.70 -2.70 7.18
N ASN A 66 18.31 -2.97 8.43
CA ASN A 66 17.57 -4.20 8.75
C ASN A 66 16.08 -4.02 8.42
N ALA A 67 15.42 -5.06 7.91
CA ALA A 67 13.97 -5.06 7.76
C ALA A 67 13.24 -4.67 9.05
N THR A 68 13.76 -5.02 10.24
CA THR A 68 13.19 -4.62 11.55
C THR A 68 13.90 -3.43 12.22
N ASN A 69 14.56 -2.56 11.43
CA ASN A 69 15.25 -1.37 11.94
C ASN A 69 14.30 -0.45 12.75
N ARG A 70 14.50 -0.43 14.08
CA ARG A 70 13.63 0.29 15.02
C ARG A 70 13.72 1.81 14.89
N ASP A 71 14.78 2.35 14.29
CA ASP A 71 14.94 3.80 14.10
C ASP A 71 13.99 4.35 13.02
N GLN A 72 13.45 3.47 12.16
CA GLN A 72 12.49 3.82 11.11
C GLN A 72 11.07 3.32 11.41
N ILE A 73 10.86 2.57 12.49
CA ILE A 73 9.57 1.90 12.77
C ILE A 73 8.70 2.76 13.69
N PHE A 74 7.50 3.07 13.21
CA PHE A 74 6.48 3.81 13.92
C PHE A 74 5.14 3.06 13.88
N THR A 75 4.25 3.35 14.82
CA THR A 75 2.84 2.95 14.69
C THR A 75 2.17 3.79 13.61
N GLU A 76 1.07 3.29 13.03
CA GLU A 76 0.31 4.00 11.98
C GLU A 76 0.02 5.46 12.32
N GLU A 77 -0.62 5.68 13.47
CA GLU A 77 -1.00 7.01 13.98
C GLU A 77 0.21 7.94 14.15
N ASN A 78 1.34 7.42 14.66
CA ASN A 78 2.54 8.22 14.87
C ASN A 78 3.26 8.52 13.56
N LEU A 79 3.28 7.57 12.63
CA LEU A 79 3.90 7.74 11.32
C LEU A 79 3.21 8.89 10.57
N GLU A 80 1.88 8.88 10.51
CA GLU A 80 1.11 9.95 9.88
C GLU A 80 1.39 11.31 10.55
N THR A 81 1.33 11.33 11.89
CA THR A 81 1.54 12.56 12.68
C THR A 81 2.93 13.16 12.45
N TYR A 82 3.99 12.34 12.48
CA TYR A 82 5.36 12.84 12.35
C TYR A 82 5.71 13.28 10.93
N VAL A 83 5.15 12.63 9.90
CA VAL A 83 5.31 13.10 8.51
C VAL A 83 4.56 14.42 8.32
N ALA A 84 3.32 14.53 8.81
CA ALA A 84 2.54 15.77 8.71
C ALA A 84 3.18 16.95 9.47
N ALA A 85 3.81 16.68 10.62
CA ALA A 85 4.55 17.67 11.40
C ALA A 85 5.91 18.03 10.80
N GLY A 86 6.45 17.22 9.88
CA GLY A 86 7.79 17.36 9.31
C GLY A 86 8.92 16.88 10.23
N ASP A 87 8.59 16.11 11.27
CA ASP A 87 9.57 15.42 12.13
C ASP A 87 10.22 14.25 11.38
N LEU A 88 9.46 13.63 10.46
CA LEU A 88 9.93 12.73 9.42
C LEU A 88 9.85 13.44 8.05
N ASP A 89 10.83 13.17 7.19
CA ASP A 89 10.90 13.78 5.86
C ASP A 89 10.04 13.03 4.84
N LEU A 90 9.89 11.71 5.01
CA LEU A 90 9.05 10.85 4.18
C LEU A 90 8.60 9.59 4.93
N GLY A 91 7.58 8.93 4.38
CA GLY A 91 7.20 7.58 4.78
C GLY A 91 6.51 6.83 3.65
N PHE A 92 6.32 5.53 3.86
CA PHE A 92 5.57 4.67 2.95
C PHE A 92 4.12 4.58 3.41
N PHE A 93 3.19 4.83 2.50
CA PHE A 93 1.74 4.87 2.74
C PHE A 93 1.00 4.23 1.56
N TYR A 94 -0.15 3.63 1.83
CA TYR A 94 -1.10 3.31 0.77
C TYR A 94 -1.72 4.58 0.20
N GLN A 95 -2.09 4.54 -1.08
CA GLN A 95 -2.72 5.68 -1.74
C GLN A 95 -4.06 6.08 -1.10
N VAL A 96 -4.77 5.16 -0.46
CA VAL A 96 -6.03 5.46 0.24
C VAL A 96 -5.85 6.32 1.51
N GLU A 97 -4.62 6.42 2.02
CA GLU A 97 -4.27 7.25 3.18
C GLU A 97 -4.03 8.72 2.81
N VAL A 98 -4.14 9.08 1.51
CA VAL A 98 -4.02 10.48 1.07
C VAL A 98 -5.03 11.40 1.76
N GLY A 99 -6.21 10.88 2.12
CA GLY A 99 -7.24 11.63 2.85
C GLY A 99 -6.85 12.00 4.29
N SER A 100 -6.16 11.12 5.02
CA SER A 100 -5.70 11.40 6.40
C SER A 100 -4.49 12.34 6.44
N LEU A 101 -3.71 12.38 5.35
CA LEU A 101 -2.46 13.13 5.23
C LEU A 101 -2.59 14.44 4.44
N SER A 102 -3.63 15.22 4.75
CA SER A 102 -3.87 16.52 4.10
C SER A 102 -2.64 17.44 4.19
N GLY A 103 -2.10 17.83 3.04
CA GLY A 103 -0.94 18.73 2.94
C GLY A 103 0.41 18.02 2.79
N VAL A 104 0.43 16.68 2.83
CA VAL A 104 1.59 15.88 2.46
C VAL A 104 1.59 15.64 0.95
N GLU A 105 2.75 15.77 0.31
CA GLU A 105 2.90 15.43 -1.10
C GLU A 105 3.16 13.93 -1.26
N PHE A 106 2.51 13.32 -2.25
CA PHE A 106 2.67 11.91 -2.57
C PHE A 106 3.44 11.71 -3.87
N LEU A 107 4.26 10.67 -3.88
CA LEU A 107 4.90 10.13 -5.07
C LEU A 107 4.40 8.70 -5.27
N SER A 108 3.70 8.46 -6.37
CA SER A 108 3.36 7.09 -6.77
C SER A 108 4.62 6.37 -7.24
N LEU A 109 4.82 5.15 -6.74
CA LEU A 109 5.84 4.25 -7.26
C LEU A 109 5.35 3.59 -8.56
N PRO A 110 6.25 3.06 -9.41
CA PRO A 110 5.86 2.28 -10.59
C PRO A 110 4.97 1.09 -10.22
N GLU A 111 4.04 0.73 -11.10
CA GLU A 111 3.09 -0.37 -10.88
C GLU A 111 3.80 -1.72 -10.68
N GLU A 112 5.00 -1.88 -11.23
CA GLU A 112 5.83 -3.07 -11.10
C GLU A 112 6.36 -3.30 -9.67
N ILE A 113 6.31 -2.27 -8.81
CA ILE A 113 6.85 -2.35 -7.45
C ILE A 113 5.86 -1.93 -6.35
N ASP A 114 4.77 -1.23 -6.71
CA ASP A 114 3.83 -0.66 -5.75
C ASP A 114 2.75 -1.63 -5.26
N MET A 115 2.68 -2.83 -5.86
CA MET A 115 1.68 -3.86 -5.59
C MET A 115 0.23 -3.42 -5.82
N SER A 116 -0.03 -2.55 -6.81
CA SER A 116 -1.39 -2.07 -7.11
C SER A 116 -2.10 -2.86 -8.22
N ASN A 117 -1.38 -3.57 -9.11
CA ASN A 117 -1.93 -4.17 -10.32
C ASN A 117 -1.98 -5.71 -10.24
N PRO A 118 -3.17 -6.33 -10.10
CA PRO A 118 -3.31 -7.79 -10.02
C PRO A 118 -2.73 -8.57 -11.21
N SER A 119 -2.55 -7.92 -12.37
CA SER A 119 -1.93 -8.55 -13.54
C SER A 119 -0.43 -8.80 -13.38
N LEU A 120 0.20 -8.17 -12.38
CA LEU A 120 1.62 -8.27 -12.04
C LEU A 120 1.88 -9.14 -10.80
N ASP A 121 0.89 -9.93 -10.34
CA ASP A 121 1.03 -10.80 -9.17
C ASP A 121 2.21 -11.78 -9.28
N ALA A 122 2.54 -12.24 -10.50
CA ALA A 122 3.68 -13.11 -10.71
C ALA A 122 5.02 -12.40 -10.44
N GLU A 123 5.14 -11.15 -10.87
CA GLU A 123 6.27 -10.27 -10.57
C GLU A 123 6.33 -9.96 -9.07
N TYR A 124 5.22 -9.59 -8.44
CA TYR A 124 5.20 -9.28 -7.00
C TYR A 124 5.61 -10.49 -6.15
N ALA A 125 5.20 -11.71 -6.54
CA ALA A 125 5.56 -12.94 -5.85
C ALA A 125 7.06 -13.28 -5.88
N THR A 126 7.88 -12.54 -6.64
CA THR A 126 9.35 -12.67 -6.60
C THR A 126 9.96 -12.08 -5.33
N ALA A 127 9.25 -11.16 -4.65
CA ALA A 127 9.63 -10.62 -3.36
C ALA A 127 8.86 -11.31 -2.23
N SER A 128 9.51 -11.44 -1.06
CA SER A 128 8.88 -12.06 0.10
C SER A 128 9.44 -11.53 1.40
N TYR A 129 8.64 -11.59 2.46
CA TYR A 129 9.08 -11.26 3.80
C TYR A 129 8.84 -12.44 4.74
N THR A 130 9.86 -12.80 5.52
CA THR A 130 9.73 -13.78 6.59
C THR A 130 9.62 -13.05 7.92
N ASN A 131 8.48 -13.21 8.59
CA ASN A 131 8.25 -12.64 9.91
C ASN A 131 9.31 -13.14 10.88
N SER A 132 9.99 -12.22 11.56
CA SER A 132 11.13 -12.55 12.41
C SER A 132 10.72 -13.25 13.71
N ALA A 133 9.48 -13.03 14.16
CA ALA A 133 8.94 -13.63 15.39
C ALA A 133 8.26 -14.99 15.15
N THR A 134 7.50 -15.13 14.06
CA THR A 134 6.68 -16.32 13.80
C THR A 134 7.29 -17.27 12.76
N GLY A 135 8.23 -16.80 11.93
CA GLY A 135 8.75 -17.54 10.78
C GLY A 135 7.75 -17.68 9.62
N THR A 136 6.60 -17.00 9.69
CA THR A 136 5.62 -16.97 8.61
C THR A 136 6.19 -16.26 7.39
N VAL A 137 6.06 -16.86 6.21
CA VAL A 137 6.47 -16.25 4.94
C VAL A 137 5.25 -15.60 4.29
N TYR A 138 5.37 -14.31 4.01
CA TYR A 138 4.44 -13.54 3.20
C TYR A 138 5.06 -13.32 1.82
N ASN A 139 4.35 -13.67 0.75
CA ASN A 139 4.79 -13.40 -0.61
C ASN A 139 4.12 -12.12 -1.12
N GLY A 140 4.81 -11.38 -1.99
CA GLY A 140 4.23 -10.21 -2.64
C GLY A 140 3.01 -10.59 -3.48
N SER A 141 2.01 -9.73 -3.45
CA SER A 141 0.76 -9.82 -4.21
C SER A 141 0.08 -8.46 -4.23
N ALA A 142 -0.81 -8.25 -5.20
CA ALA A 142 -1.56 -7.01 -5.30
C ALA A 142 -2.37 -6.72 -4.03
N ALA A 143 -2.35 -5.47 -3.60
CA ALA A 143 -3.12 -4.96 -2.48
C ALA A 143 -4.59 -4.76 -2.91
N ILE A 144 -5.37 -5.83 -2.83
CA ILE A 144 -6.80 -5.83 -3.20
C ILE A 144 -7.67 -5.73 -1.93
N TYR A 145 -8.62 -4.80 -1.96
CA TYR A 145 -9.68 -4.74 -0.94
C TYR A 145 -10.80 -5.71 -1.27
N THR A 146 -11.26 -6.46 -0.28
CA THR A 146 -12.36 -7.41 -0.40
C THR A 146 -13.46 -7.08 0.60
N VAL A 147 -14.68 -7.49 0.28
CA VAL A 147 -15.84 -7.35 1.15
C VAL A 147 -16.59 -8.68 1.19
N ALA A 148 -17.08 -9.06 2.37
CA ALA A 148 -17.86 -10.28 2.55
C ALA A 148 -19.03 -10.02 3.50
N ILE A 149 -20.18 -10.62 3.20
CA ILE A 149 -21.30 -10.71 4.13
C ILE A 149 -21.13 -12.03 4.89
N LEU A 150 -21.10 -11.96 6.22
CA LEU A 150 -20.94 -13.16 7.05
C LEU A 150 -22.21 -14.01 7.01
N ASN A 151 -22.06 -15.33 6.92
CA ASN A 151 -23.18 -16.27 6.83
C ASN A 151 -24.17 -16.18 8.01
N ASN A 152 -23.72 -15.69 9.16
CA ASN A 152 -24.51 -15.51 10.37
C ASN A 152 -24.80 -14.04 10.71
N ALA A 153 -24.72 -13.13 9.72
CA ALA A 153 -25.08 -11.73 9.90
C ALA A 153 -26.53 -11.63 10.43
N THR A 154 -26.70 -10.92 11.56
CA THR A 154 -28.02 -10.75 12.20
C THR A 154 -28.97 -9.86 11.39
N HIS A 155 -28.41 -9.06 10.48
CA HIS A 155 -29.08 -8.09 9.61
C HIS A 155 -28.68 -8.35 8.15
N MET A 156 -29.10 -9.50 7.63
CA MET A 156 -28.67 -9.99 6.31
C MET A 156 -29.17 -9.08 5.17
N GLU A 157 -30.39 -8.56 5.30
CA GLU A 157 -30.98 -7.66 4.29
C GLU A 157 -30.19 -6.35 4.24
N GLU A 158 -29.94 -5.73 5.39
CA GLU A 158 -29.21 -4.46 5.51
C GLU A 158 -27.73 -4.61 5.10
N ALA A 159 -27.10 -5.74 5.42
CA ALA A 159 -25.75 -6.05 4.94
C ALA A 159 -25.71 -6.19 3.41
N THR A 160 -26.74 -6.80 2.82
CA THR A 160 -26.87 -6.92 1.37
C THR A 160 -27.06 -5.56 0.72
N GLU A 161 -27.92 -4.70 1.28
CA GLU A 161 -28.12 -3.33 0.80
C GLU A 161 -26.84 -2.50 0.89
N PHE A 162 -26.10 -2.61 2.00
CA PHE A 162 -24.84 -1.91 2.18
C PHE A 162 -23.79 -2.32 1.14
N VAL A 163 -23.61 -3.63 0.92
CA VAL A 163 -22.66 -4.11 -0.10
C VAL A 163 -23.12 -3.72 -1.50
N ALA A 164 -24.42 -3.81 -1.81
CA ALA A 164 -24.95 -3.34 -3.10
C ALA A 164 -24.69 -1.84 -3.31
N TYR A 165 -24.84 -1.01 -2.27
CA TYR A 165 -24.50 0.41 -2.33
C TYR A 165 -23.00 0.64 -2.52
N LEU A 166 -22.15 -0.08 -1.79
CA LEU A 166 -20.69 0.00 -1.91
C LEU A 166 -20.21 -0.28 -3.35
N LEU A 167 -20.85 -1.24 -4.03
CA LEU A 167 -20.52 -1.63 -5.41
C LEU A 167 -21.22 -0.76 -6.48
N SER A 168 -22.20 0.05 -6.09
CA SER A 168 -22.89 0.97 -6.99
C SER A 168 -21.97 2.09 -7.49
N ALA A 169 -22.39 2.81 -8.54
CA ALA A 169 -21.63 3.95 -9.06
C ALA A 169 -21.37 5.03 -7.99
N ASP A 170 -22.33 5.28 -7.09
CA ASP A 170 -22.19 6.26 -6.00
C ASP A 170 -21.18 5.78 -4.95
N GLY A 171 -21.24 4.52 -4.56
CA GLY A 171 -20.27 3.91 -3.63
C GLY A 171 -18.86 3.92 -4.20
N GLN A 172 -18.69 3.46 -5.44
CA GLN A 172 -17.40 3.47 -6.13
C GLN A 172 -16.86 4.90 -6.32
N LYS A 173 -17.73 5.89 -6.56
CA LYS A 173 -17.32 7.29 -6.60
C LYS A 173 -16.75 7.76 -5.26
N ILE A 174 -17.39 7.42 -4.13
CA ILE A 174 -16.87 7.78 -2.81
C ILE A 174 -15.50 7.16 -2.57
N LEU A 175 -15.32 5.88 -2.91
CA LEU A 175 -14.03 5.20 -2.77
C LEU A 175 -12.95 5.85 -3.65
N ALA A 176 -13.29 6.18 -4.90
CA ALA A 176 -12.39 6.87 -5.82
C ALA A 176 -11.98 8.27 -5.32
N ASP A 177 -12.92 9.03 -4.74
CA ASP A 177 -12.65 10.33 -4.14
C ASP A 177 -11.73 10.21 -2.90
N GLN A 178 -11.63 9.02 -2.28
CA GLN A 178 -10.68 8.70 -1.19
C GLN A 178 -9.37 8.07 -1.69
N GLY A 179 -9.14 7.97 -3.00
CA GLY A 179 -7.90 7.46 -3.57
C GLY A 179 -7.86 5.95 -3.81
N MET A 180 -8.98 5.23 -3.64
CA MET A 180 -9.08 3.85 -4.12
C MET A 180 -9.19 3.83 -5.64
N GLN A 181 -8.44 2.96 -6.29
CA GLN A 181 -8.64 2.71 -7.71
C GLN A 181 -9.97 1.98 -7.93
N VAL A 182 -10.69 2.36 -8.99
CA VAL A 182 -11.91 1.66 -9.40
C VAL A 182 -11.52 0.24 -9.81
N ALA A 183 -12.00 -0.74 -9.05
CA ALA A 183 -11.68 -2.13 -9.29
C ALA A 183 -12.62 -2.73 -10.35
N ASN A 184 -12.08 -3.65 -11.16
CA ASN A 184 -12.94 -4.63 -11.83
C ASN A 184 -13.51 -5.56 -10.75
N LEU A 185 -14.80 -5.42 -10.49
CA LEU A 185 -15.48 -6.19 -9.44
C LEU A 185 -15.55 -7.66 -9.83
N THR A 186 -14.89 -8.49 -9.04
CA THR A 186 -14.87 -9.95 -9.21
C THR A 186 -15.33 -10.62 -7.93
N ALA A 187 -15.79 -11.87 -8.03
CA ALA A 187 -16.14 -12.69 -6.89
C ALA A 187 -15.38 -14.02 -6.90
N TYR A 188 -15.06 -14.50 -5.70
CA TYR A 188 -14.36 -15.76 -5.48
C TYR A 188 -15.10 -16.61 -4.43
N GLY A 189 -14.85 -17.92 -4.43
CA GLY A 189 -15.53 -18.86 -3.55
C GLY A 189 -16.88 -19.34 -4.11
N GLU A 190 -17.90 -19.47 -3.26
CA GLU A 190 -19.23 -19.96 -3.64
C GLU A 190 -20.08 -18.83 -4.26
N THR A 191 -19.82 -18.53 -5.53
CA THR A 191 -20.49 -17.41 -6.23
C THR A 191 -22.01 -17.60 -6.38
N SER A 192 -22.51 -18.84 -6.33
CA SER A 192 -23.94 -19.14 -6.29
C SER A 192 -24.66 -18.67 -5.03
N ALA A 193 -23.92 -18.40 -3.94
CA ALA A 193 -24.47 -17.89 -2.68
C ALA A 193 -24.61 -16.36 -2.66
N ILE A 194 -24.12 -15.66 -3.69
CA ILE A 194 -24.15 -14.19 -3.74
C ILE A 194 -25.60 -13.72 -3.98
N PRO A 195 -26.14 -12.83 -3.14
CA PRO A 195 -27.47 -12.26 -3.34
C PRO A 195 -27.64 -11.62 -4.72
N ALA A 196 -28.81 -11.78 -5.33
CA ALA A 196 -29.12 -11.24 -6.66
C ALA A 196 -28.95 -9.71 -6.75
N ALA A 197 -29.15 -9.00 -5.64
CA ALA A 197 -28.94 -7.56 -5.54
C ALA A 197 -27.46 -7.15 -5.71
N ILE A 198 -26.52 -8.06 -5.45
CA ILE A 198 -25.08 -7.85 -5.57
C ILE A 198 -24.56 -8.39 -6.90
N SER A 199 -25.08 -9.53 -7.37
CA SER A 199 -24.58 -10.18 -8.58
C SER A 199 -24.68 -9.32 -9.84
N THR A 200 -25.61 -8.35 -9.88
CA THR A 200 -25.73 -7.40 -11.00
C THR A 200 -24.52 -6.47 -11.18
N TYR A 201 -23.66 -6.34 -10.16
CA TYR A 201 -22.45 -5.51 -10.20
C TYR A 201 -21.20 -6.31 -10.58
N LEU A 202 -21.29 -7.64 -10.59
CA LEU A 202 -20.19 -8.53 -10.92
C LEU A 202 -20.22 -8.79 -12.43
N ALA A 203 -19.15 -8.41 -13.13
CA ALA A 203 -18.98 -8.61 -14.56
C ALA A 203 -18.37 -9.98 -14.90
#